data_AF-A0A929WCQ0-F1
#
_entry.id   AF-A0A929WCQ0-F1
#
_cell.length_a   1.000
_cell.length_b   1.000
_cell.length_c   1.000
_cell.angle_alpha   90.00
_cell.angle_beta   90.00
_cell.angle_gamma   90.00
#
_symmetry.space_group_name_H-M   'P 1'
#
loop_
_entity.id
_entity.type
_entity.pdbx_description
1 polymer ?
#
loop_
_entity_poly.entity_id
_entity_poly.type
_entity_poly.pdbx_seq_one_letter_code
_entity_poly.pdbx_strand_id
1 'polypeptide(L)'
;TVEFGTTPDNKYAVYVKQGSQTATMHLWQDANKTGVDGSGGKNTKDVLTHLQLEEVASVPVHLNSAGLATFVPAYDMVVPNDVEIYVASQYDTAHQRINLTQVQGNVIPADTPVLLYGHASTTIQLTYSDVEDGAPTVSVNAFRGSFTPSAVPAGQEGRVLTGGEFIKVDPSYVRGMRAFVSAAPSAGTRTALAFPGVTAVESVKTASEAEAPIYDLSGRRVTKPVAGQIYVQNGKKFLQR
;
A
#
# COMPACT_ATOMS: atom_id res chain seq x y z
N THR A 1 12.72 -19.12 15.14
CA THR A 1 12.19 -17.95 14.41
C THR A 1 13.29 -16.93 14.26
N VAL A 2 13.44 -16.35 13.06
CA VAL A 2 14.35 -15.23 12.82
C VAL A 2 13.53 -13.95 12.95
N GLU A 3 13.96 -13.04 13.81
CA GLU A 3 13.33 -11.74 14.02
C GLU A 3 14.33 -10.64 13.73
N PHE A 4 13.90 -9.65 12.95
CA PHE A 4 14.66 -8.43 12.73
C PHE A 4 14.12 -7.36 13.69
N GLY A 5 15.02 -6.69 14.40
CA GLY A 5 14.68 -5.65 15.35
C GLY A 5 15.71 -4.54 15.39
N THR A 6 15.46 -3.56 16.24
CA THR A 6 16.37 -2.43 16.50
C THR A 6 16.82 -2.49 17.96
N THR A 7 18.09 -2.16 18.21
CA THR A 7 18.60 -1.96 19.58
C THR A 7 18.50 -0.48 19.98
N PRO A 8 18.58 -0.15 21.28
CA PRO A 8 18.49 1.24 21.77
C PRO A 8 19.51 2.23 21.19
N ASP A 9 20.57 1.73 20.54
CA ASP A 9 21.61 2.50 19.85
C ASP A 9 21.46 2.51 18.31
N ASN A 10 20.24 2.28 17.80
CA ASN A 10 19.91 2.29 16.37
C ASN A 10 20.68 1.27 15.51
N LYS A 11 21.19 0.18 16.09
CA LYS A 11 21.74 -0.94 15.31
C LYS A 11 20.64 -1.91 14.92
N TYR A 12 20.72 -2.42 13.70
CA TYR A 12 19.88 -3.54 13.26
C TYR A 12 20.37 -4.81 13.96
N ALA A 13 19.46 -5.49 14.65
CA ALA A 13 19.73 -6.77 15.27
C ALA A 13 18.93 -7.87 14.57
N VAL A 14 19.61 -8.98 14.32
CA VAL A 14 19.00 -10.23 13.91
C VAL A 14 18.99 -11.16 15.12
N TYR A 15 17.80 -11.53 15.58
CA TYR A 15 17.60 -12.47 16.67
C TYR A 15 17.21 -13.84 16.09
N VAL A 16 17.94 -14.87 16.48
CA VAL A 16 17.58 -16.25 16.18
C VAL A 16 17.04 -16.89 17.45
N LYS A 17 15.75 -17.23 17.43
CA LYS A 17 15.05 -17.85 18.57
C LYS A 17 14.77 -19.33 18.34
N GLN A 18 15.05 -20.17 19.35
CA GLN A 18 14.66 -21.58 19.40
C GLN A 18 14.12 -21.90 20.79
N GLY A 19 12.80 -22.03 20.93
CA GLY A 19 12.15 -22.14 22.24
C GLY A 19 12.36 -20.86 23.07
N SER A 20 12.86 -21.00 24.31
CA SER A 20 13.24 -19.87 25.19
C SER A 20 14.64 -19.32 24.94
N GLN A 21 15.42 -19.95 24.04
CA GLN A 21 16.79 -19.53 23.76
C GLN A 21 16.80 -18.44 22.68
N THR A 22 17.57 -17.37 22.93
CA THR A 22 17.80 -16.30 21.96
C THR A 22 19.29 -16.15 21.73
N ALA A 23 19.72 -16.21 20.48
CA ALA A 23 21.06 -15.82 20.05
C ALA A 23 20.99 -14.42 19.41
N THR A 24 21.86 -13.51 19.87
CA THR A 24 22.03 -12.17 19.30
C THR A 24 23.23 -12.18 18.37
N MET A 25 23.02 -11.85 17.10
CA MET A 25 24.12 -11.63 16.17
C MET A 25 24.58 -10.18 16.27
N HIS A 26 25.82 -9.97 16.72
CA HIS A 26 26.45 -8.65 16.75
C HIS A 26 27.18 -8.42 15.42
N LEU A 27 26.74 -7.40 14.70
CA LEU A 27 27.36 -6.93 13.46
C LEU A 27 28.26 -5.73 13.80
N TRP A 28 29.56 -5.87 13.61
CA TRP A 28 30.57 -4.82 13.74
C TRP A 28 31.18 -4.58 12.35
N GLN A 29 31.36 -3.31 11.97
CA GLN A 29 32.20 -2.93 10.84
C GLN A 29 33.53 -2.39 11.36
N ASP A 30 34.65 -3.00 10.94
CA ASP A 30 35.98 -2.44 11.14
C ASP A 30 36.17 -1.35 10.08
N ALA A 31 36.67 -0.17 10.46
CA ALA A 31 36.87 0.95 9.55
C ALA A 31 37.77 0.61 8.34
N ASN A 32 38.58 -0.44 8.44
CA ASN A 32 39.49 -0.89 7.37
C ASN A 32 38.98 -2.13 6.61
N LYS A 33 37.77 -2.63 6.87
CA LYS A 33 37.20 -3.78 6.18
C LYS A 33 35.84 -3.45 5.57
N THR A 34 35.66 -3.88 4.34
CA THR A 34 34.41 -3.72 3.59
C THR A 34 33.30 -4.70 4.03
N GLY A 35 33.56 -5.54 5.03
CA GLY A 35 32.63 -6.57 5.53
C GLY A 35 32.44 -6.53 7.05
N VAL A 36 31.38 -7.18 7.51
CA VAL A 36 31.01 -7.28 8.92
C VAL A 36 31.54 -8.60 9.50
N ASP A 37 32.44 -8.54 10.48
CA ASP A 37 33.08 -9.72 11.07
C ASP A 37 32.34 -10.22 12.31
N GLY A 38 32.18 -11.54 12.42
CA GLY A 38 31.85 -12.20 13.69
C GLY A 38 33.06 -12.21 14.64
N SER A 39 32.82 -12.19 15.95
CA SER A 39 33.89 -12.20 16.96
C SER A 39 34.81 -13.43 16.86
N GLY A 40 36.13 -13.21 17.00
CA GLY A 40 37.13 -14.26 17.25
C GLY A 40 37.72 -14.97 16.02
N GLY A 41 37.79 -14.33 14.85
CA GLY A 41 38.44 -14.91 13.66
C GLY A 41 37.68 -16.08 13.03
N LYS A 42 36.38 -16.18 13.33
CA LYS A 42 35.43 -17.21 12.87
C LYS A 42 35.09 -17.14 11.38
N ASN A 43 35.77 -16.28 10.65
CA ASN A 43 35.62 -15.94 9.25
C ASN A 43 36.78 -16.50 8.39
N THR A 44 37.70 -17.26 9.00
CA THR A 44 38.89 -17.86 8.34
C THR A 44 38.73 -19.33 7.95
N LYS A 45 37.54 -19.92 8.17
CA LYS A 45 37.25 -21.34 7.88
C LYS A 45 35.95 -21.42 7.08
N ASP A 46 35.96 -22.20 5.99
CA ASP A 46 34.86 -22.37 5.02
C ASP A 46 33.50 -22.85 5.58
N VAL A 47 33.40 -23.11 6.90
CA VAL A 47 32.29 -23.86 7.51
C VAL A 47 31.51 -23.04 8.55
N LEU A 48 31.62 -21.71 8.55
CA LEU A 48 30.84 -20.87 9.48
C LEU A 48 29.92 -19.91 8.73
N THR A 49 28.68 -19.82 9.23
CA THR A 49 27.59 -19.04 8.65
C THR A 49 28.00 -17.56 8.53
N HIS A 50 28.28 -17.12 7.31
CA HIS A 50 28.55 -15.72 7.01
C HIS A 50 27.23 -14.98 6.79
N LEU A 51 26.95 -13.93 7.58
CA LEU A 51 26.01 -12.89 7.16
C LEU A 51 26.85 -11.72 6.64
N GLN A 52 26.82 -11.51 5.34
CA GLN A 52 27.42 -10.35 4.68
C GLN A 52 26.29 -9.37 4.37
N LEU A 53 26.45 -8.13 4.82
CA LEU A 53 25.63 -7.02 4.37
C LEU A 53 26.43 -6.32 3.27
N GLU A 54 25.84 -6.21 2.09
CA GLU A 54 26.43 -5.48 0.97
C GLU A 54 25.61 -4.23 0.71
N GLU A 55 26.30 -3.14 0.40
CA GLU A 55 25.65 -1.98 -0.17
C GLU A 55 25.07 -2.38 -1.53
N VAL A 56 23.79 -2.05 -1.74
CA VAL A 56 23.13 -2.28 -3.01
C VAL A 56 23.14 -0.99 -3.80
N ALA A 57 23.53 -1.03 -5.07
CA ALA A 57 23.42 0.13 -5.95
C ALA A 57 21.96 0.49 -6.29
N SER A 58 21.03 -0.45 -6.07
CA SER A 58 19.62 -0.27 -6.35
C SER A 58 18.73 -1.13 -5.43
N VAL A 59 17.52 -0.65 -5.16
CA VAL A 59 16.50 -1.35 -4.38
C VAL A 59 15.46 -1.98 -5.33
N PRO A 60 15.29 -3.32 -5.34
CA PRO A 60 14.27 -3.97 -6.14
C PRO A 60 12.88 -3.79 -5.53
N VAL A 61 11.91 -3.36 -6.35
CA VAL A 61 10.48 -3.27 -5.97
C VAL A 61 9.64 -4.06 -6.96
N HIS A 62 8.88 -5.03 -6.46
CA HIS A 62 7.98 -5.84 -7.31
C HIS A 62 6.60 -5.18 -7.43
N LEU A 63 6.21 -4.88 -8.66
CA LEU A 63 4.86 -4.43 -9.02
C LEU A 63 3.95 -5.66 -9.17
N ASN A 64 2.77 -5.62 -8.55
CA ASN A 64 1.84 -6.74 -8.56
C ASN A 64 1.15 -6.92 -9.94
N SER A 65 0.18 -7.83 -10.03
CA SER A 65 -0.55 -8.11 -11.26
C SER A 65 -1.37 -6.95 -11.82
N ALA A 66 -1.58 -5.88 -11.04
CA ALA A 66 -2.19 -4.63 -11.48
C ALA A 66 -1.15 -3.56 -11.85
N GLY A 67 0.15 -3.88 -11.81
CA GLY A 67 1.24 -2.93 -12.04
C GLY A 67 1.52 -2.02 -10.84
N LEU A 68 1.08 -2.39 -9.64
CA LEU A 68 1.11 -1.52 -8.47
C LEU A 68 2.05 -2.01 -7.37
N ALA A 69 2.73 -1.07 -6.72
CA ALA A 69 3.40 -1.28 -5.44
C ALA A 69 3.28 -0.04 -4.56
N THR A 70 3.36 -0.20 -3.24
CA THR A 70 3.59 0.93 -2.33
C THR A 70 5.02 0.91 -1.82
N PHE A 71 5.60 2.09 -1.62
CA PHE A 71 6.97 2.21 -1.17
C PHE A 71 7.17 3.44 -0.29
N VAL A 72 8.08 3.33 0.68
CA VAL A 72 8.58 4.46 1.50
C VAL A 72 10.09 4.34 1.56
N PRO A 73 10.84 5.23 0.89
CA PRO A 73 12.30 5.16 0.92
C PRO A 73 12.88 5.92 2.13
N ALA A 74 14.09 5.54 2.57
CA ALA A 74 14.86 6.30 3.56
C ALA A 74 15.67 7.46 2.96
N TYR A 75 15.88 7.43 1.64
CA TYR A 75 16.65 8.40 0.88
C TYR A 75 15.87 8.77 -0.38
N ASP A 76 16.25 9.84 -1.05
CA ASP A 76 15.68 10.16 -2.35
C ASP A 76 15.99 9.05 -3.35
N MET A 77 14.97 8.55 -4.02
CA MET A 77 15.06 7.39 -4.91
C MET A 77 14.52 7.71 -6.30
N VAL A 78 15.28 7.38 -7.33
CA VAL A 78 14.91 7.53 -8.74
C VAL A 78 14.21 6.25 -9.22
N VAL A 79 13.02 6.40 -9.81
CA VAL A 79 12.31 5.31 -10.49
C VAL A 79 12.64 5.29 -11.99
N PRO A 80 12.52 4.13 -12.66
CA PRO A 80 12.61 4.06 -14.12
C PRO A 80 11.60 4.97 -14.83
N ASN A 81 11.93 5.46 -16.03
CA ASN A 81 11.13 6.44 -16.77
C ASN A 81 9.71 5.96 -17.15
N ASP A 82 9.48 4.64 -17.18
CA ASP A 82 8.19 4.02 -17.47
C ASP A 82 7.35 3.75 -16.21
N VAL A 83 7.79 4.26 -15.05
CA VAL A 83 7.09 4.15 -13.77
C VAL A 83 6.58 5.51 -13.33
N GLU A 84 5.29 5.57 -13.04
CA GLU A 84 4.62 6.74 -12.50
C GLU A 84 4.59 6.70 -10.97
N ILE A 85 4.69 7.88 -10.35
CA ILE A 85 4.66 8.06 -8.90
C ILE A 85 3.35 8.76 -8.52
N TYR A 86 2.63 8.19 -7.55
CA TYR A 86 1.39 8.76 -7.02
C TYR A 86 1.45 8.93 -5.51
N VAL A 87 0.87 10.03 -5.03
CA VAL A 87 0.57 10.27 -3.62
C VAL A 87 -0.94 10.29 -3.41
N ALA A 88 -1.39 10.00 -2.20
CA ALA A 88 -2.81 10.09 -1.87
C ALA A 88 -3.16 11.54 -1.55
N SER A 89 -3.84 12.26 -2.44
CA SER A 89 -4.31 13.61 -2.11
C SER A 89 -5.40 13.59 -1.05
N GLN A 90 -6.18 12.51 -0.97
CA GLN A 90 -7.22 12.32 0.03
C GLN A 90 -7.56 10.83 0.23
N TYR A 91 -7.87 10.44 1.46
CA TYR A 91 -8.59 9.19 1.74
C TYR A 91 -10.07 9.51 2.04
N ASP A 92 -10.93 9.27 1.05
CA ASP A 92 -12.39 9.44 1.13
C ASP A 92 -13.03 8.19 1.73
N THR A 93 -13.22 8.22 3.05
CA THR A 93 -13.81 7.10 3.80
C THR A 93 -15.29 6.90 3.53
N ALA A 94 -16.01 7.96 3.14
CA ALA A 94 -17.43 7.89 2.84
C ALA A 94 -17.69 7.05 1.57
N HIS A 95 -16.81 7.17 0.57
CA HIS A 95 -16.90 6.42 -0.67
C HIS A 95 -15.89 5.26 -0.77
N GLN A 96 -15.11 5.00 0.28
CA GLN A 96 -14.05 3.98 0.29
C GLN A 96 -13.08 4.12 -0.89
N ARG A 97 -12.58 5.34 -1.11
CA ARG A 97 -11.67 5.67 -2.21
C ARG A 97 -10.44 6.42 -1.72
N ILE A 98 -9.30 6.16 -2.35
CA ILE A 98 -8.07 6.95 -2.20
C ILE A 98 -7.92 7.76 -3.48
N ASN A 99 -8.11 9.08 -3.38
CA ASN A 99 -7.88 9.99 -4.48
C ASN A 99 -6.37 10.17 -4.63
N LEU A 100 -5.88 9.97 -5.85
CA LEU A 100 -4.45 10.04 -6.15
C LEU A 100 -4.12 11.34 -6.88
N THR A 101 -2.89 11.80 -6.70
CA THR A 101 -2.28 12.85 -7.51
C THR A 101 -0.92 12.36 -7.95
N GLN A 102 -0.64 12.53 -9.24
CA GLN A 102 0.64 12.15 -9.80
C GLN A 102 1.71 13.15 -9.34
N VAL A 103 2.83 12.63 -8.85
CA VAL A 103 4.04 13.40 -8.59
C VAL A 103 4.77 13.54 -9.91
N GLN A 104 5.13 14.78 -10.28
CA GLN A 104 5.86 15.04 -11.53
C GLN A 104 7.35 14.71 -11.36
N GLY A 105 7.97 14.26 -12.46
CA GLY A 105 9.34 13.76 -12.45
C GLY A 105 9.43 12.28 -12.06
N ASN A 106 10.64 11.81 -11.81
CA ASN A 106 10.96 10.40 -11.53
C ASN A 106 11.67 10.20 -10.19
N VAL A 107 11.64 11.19 -9.29
CA VAL A 107 12.26 11.11 -7.97
C VAL A 107 11.18 11.00 -6.90
N ILE A 108 11.32 9.99 -6.04
CA ILE A 108 10.56 9.83 -4.80
C ILE A 108 11.39 10.50 -3.68
N PRO A 109 10.86 11.54 -3.01
CA PRO A 109 11.56 12.13 -1.88
C PRO A 109 11.69 11.15 -0.71
N ALA A 110 12.75 11.28 0.08
CA ALA A 110 12.98 10.54 1.31
C ALA A 110 11.77 10.65 2.24
N ASP A 111 11.52 9.58 2.99
CA ASP A 111 10.43 9.45 3.97
C ASP A 111 9.02 9.71 3.40
N THR A 112 8.86 9.71 2.07
CA THR A 112 7.58 9.99 1.41
C THR A 112 6.88 8.69 0.99
N PRO A 113 5.71 8.35 1.55
CA PRO A 113 4.94 7.19 1.13
C PRO A 113 4.30 7.42 -0.23
N VAL A 114 4.56 6.52 -1.17
CA VAL A 114 4.04 6.60 -2.53
C VAL A 114 3.38 5.29 -2.98
N LEU A 115 2.55 5.41 -4.01
CA LEU A 115 2.10 4.33 -4.86
C LEU A 115 2.85 4.43 -6.20
N LEU A 116 3.51 3.35 -6.60
CA LEU A 116 4.17 3.22 -7.90
C LEU A 116 3.24 2.51 -8.86
N TYR A 117 3.19 2.99 -10.10
CA TYR A 117 2.43 2.37 -11.18
C TYR A 117 3.31 2.16 -12.42
N GLY A 118 3.33 0.95 -12.95
CA GLY A 118 4.11 0.59 -14.13
C GLY A 118 3.60 -0.71 -14.75
N HIS A 119 4.45 -1.43 -15.47
CA HIS A 119 4.05 -2.71 -16.08
C HIS A 119 3.63 -3.75 -15.03
N ALA A 120 2.61 -4.55 -15.35
CA ALA A 120 2.11 -5.58 -14.45
C ALA A 120 3.14 -6.70 -14.22
N SER A 121 3.21 -7.19 -12.98
CA SER A 121 4.02 -8.35 -12.58
C SER A 121 5.52 -8.22 -12.86
N THR A 122 6.08 -7.00 -12.86
CA THR A 122 7.51 -6.74 -13.09
C THR A 122 8.22 -6.30 -11.82
N THR A 123 9.53 -6.55 -11.75
CA THR A 123 10.39 -5.97 -10.71
C THR A 123 11.15 -4.80 -11.30
N ILE A 124 11.00 -3.62 -10.70
CA ILE A 124 11.70 -2.39 -11.07
C ILE A 124 12.87 -2.16 -10.10
N GLN A 125 13.92 -1.51 -10.58
CA GLN A 125 15.11 -1.17 -9.79
C GLN A 125 15.08 0.33 -9.48
N LEU A 126 14.99 0.69 -8.21
CA LEU A 126 15.09 2.07 -7.75
C LEU A 126 16.56 2.37 -7.43
N THR A 127 17.06 3.53 -7.86
CA THR A 127 18.45 3.95 -7.61
C THR A 127 18.48 5.16 -6.70
N TYR A 128 19.58 5.39 -5.99
CA TYR A 128 19.74 6.58 -5.16
C TYR A 128 19.78 7.82 -6.07
N SER A 129 19.09 8.89 -5.67
CA SER A 129 19.22 10.19 -6.33
C SER A 129 20.62 10.73 -6.08
N ASP A 130 21.31 11.11 -7.15
CA ASP A 130 22.59 11.84 -7.13
C ASP A 130 22.40 13.36 -7.07
N VAL A 131 21.13 13.82 -7.06
CA VAL A 131 20.77 15.23 -7.11
C VAL A 131 20.41 15.72 -5.71
N GLU A 132 21.29 16.52 -5.09
CA GLU A 132 21.10 17.11 -3.74
C GLU A 132 19.86 18.03 -3.61
N ASP A 133 19.18 18.38 -4.71
CA ASP A 133 18.08 19.37 -4.73
C ASP A 133 16.94 19.03 -5.74
N GLY A 134 16.85 17.77 -6.19
CA GLY A 134 15.98 17.36 -7.30
C GLY A 134 14.63 16.74 -6.91
N ALA A 135 14.41 16.45 -5.62
CA ALA A 135 13.20 15.77 -5.19
C ALA A 135 11.99 16.74 -5.17
N PRO A 136 10.84 16.36 -5.76
CA PRO A 136 9.67 17.22 -5.78
C PRO A 136 9.10 17.41 -4.37
N THR A 137 8.69 18.64 -4.04
CA THR A 137 7.98 18.88 -2.77
C THR A 137 6.59 18.27 -2.81
N VAL A 138 6.29 17.36 -1.89
CA VAL A 138 4.96 16.78 -1.69
C VAL A 138 4.28 17.47 -0.49
N SER A 139 3.33 18.35 -0.76
CA SER A 139 2.65 19.15 0.27
C SER A 139 1.37 18.50 0.83
N VAL A 140 0.78 17.56 0.10
CA VAL A 140 -0.43 16.83 0.51
C VAL A 140 -0.22 15.33 0.28
N ASN A 141 -0.31 14.55 1.35
CA ASN A 141 -0.29 13.10 1.27
C ASN A 141 -1.06 12.46 2.44
N ALA A 142 -2.12 11.75 2.12
CA ALA A 142 -2.93 10.97 3.07
C ALA A 142 -2.37 9.56 3.28
N PHE A 143 -1.41 9.12 2.46
CA PHE A 143 -0.68 7.92 2.78
C PHE A 143 0.16 8.13 4.04
N ARG A 144 0.29 7.05 4.79
CA ARG A 144 1.14 6.90 5.96
C ARG A 144 2.11 5.77 5.70
N GLY A 145 3.19 5.72 6.45
CA GLY A 145 4.21 4.70 6.34
C GLY A 145 5.55 5.30 6.74
N SER A 146 6.50 4.42 7.00
CA SER A 146 7.88 4.80 7.28
C SER A 146 8.80 3.73 6.71
N PHE A 147 10.09 4.06 6.61
CA PHE A 147 11.11 3.07 6.29
C PHE A 147 11.13 1.91 7.30
N THR A 148 10.92 2.21 8.58
CA THR A 148 10.74 1.21 9.63
C THR A 148 9.27 0.77 9.76
N PRO A 149 8.99 -0.42 10.33
CA PRO A 149 7.62 -0.84 10.60
C PRO A 149 6.83 0.15 11.48
N SER A 150 5.54 0.33 11.18
CA SER A 150 4.67 1.28 11.89
C SER A 150 3.40 0.59 12.39
N ALA A 151 2.96 0.95 13.60
CA ALA A 151 1.62 0.61 14.07
C ALA A 151 0.58 1.53 13.42
N VAL A 152 -0.62 1.00 13.17
CA VAL A 152 -1.77 1.83 12.83
C VAL A 152 -2.13 2.69 14.06
N PRO A 153 -2.46 3.99 13.90
CA PRO A 153 -2.85 4.84 15.03
C PRO A 153 -3.98 4.24 15.87
N ALA A 154 -3.92 4.44 17.18
CA ALA A 154 -4.94 3.94 18.10
C ALA A 154 -6.34 4.45 17.71
N GLY A 155 -7.33 3.55 17.76
CA GLY A 155 -8.71 3.87 17.37
C GLY A 155 -8.93 3.99 15.86
N GLN A 156 -7.97 3.60 15.02
CA GLN A 156 -8.11 3.56 13.56
C GLN A 156 -7.93 2.15 13.01
N GLU A 157 -8.43 1.95 11.79
CA GLU A 157 -8.15 0.78 10.97
C GLU A 157 -7.20 1.15 9.84
N GLY A 158 -6.12 0.39 9.68
CA GLY A 158 -5.18 0.52 8.58
C GLY A 158 -5.61 -0.31 7.38
N ARG A 159 -5.33 0.17 6.18
CA ARG A 159 -5.53 -0.56 4.93
C ARG A 159 -4.25 -0.49 4.09
N VAL A 160 -3.86 -1.62 3.50
CA VAL A 160 -2.63 -1.78 2.71
C VAL A 160 -2.95 -2.31 1.31
N LEU A 161 -2.13 -1.95 0.33
CA LEU A 161 -2.29 -2.42 -1.05
C LEU A 161 -2.24 -3.95 -1.13
N THR A 162 -3.27 -4.55 -1.73
CA THR A 162 -3.37 -5.96 -2.07
C THR A 162 -4.05 -6.08 -3.44
N GLY A 163 -3.28 -6.45 -4.47
CA GLY A 163 -3.75 -6.39 -5.85
C GLY A 163 -4.05 -4.95 -6.27
N GLY A 164 -5.24 -4.67 -6.81
CA GLY A 164 -5.65 -3.35 -7.28
C GLY A 164 -6.27 -2.43 -6.22
N GLU A 165 -6.33 -2.85 -4.95
CA GLU A 165 -7.11 -2.15 -3.92
C GLU A 165 -6.39 -2.16 -2.57
N PHE A 166 -6.85 -1.31 -1.65
CA PHE A 166 -6.39 -1.27 -0.27
C PHE A 166 -7.34 -2.06 0.63
N ILE A 167 -6.82 -3.07 1.32
CA ILE A 167 -7.58 -3.99 2.17
C ILE A 167 -7.16 -3.81 3.62
N LYS A 168 -8.10 -3.96 4.55
CA LYS A 168 -7.84 -3.90 6.00
C LYS A 168 -6.66 -4.81 6.39
N VAL A 169 -5.71 -4.24 7.15
CA VAL A 169 -4.59 -4.98 7.74
C VAL A 169 -4.97 -5.44 9.15
N ASP A 170 -4.69 -6.72 9.44
CA ASP A 170 -4.91 -7.35 10.76
C ASP A 170 -3.76 -8.35 11.01
N PRO A 171 -2.97 -8.23 12.10
CA PRO A 171 -3.02 -7.19 13.14
C PRO A 171 -2.75 -5.79 12.60
N SER A 172 -3.12 -4.77 13.37
CA SER A 172 -3.00 -3.33 13.06
C SER A 172 -1.54 -2.84 12.99
N TYR A 173 -0.73 -3.49 12.18
CA TYR A 173 0.71 -3.32 12.05
C TYR A 173 1.12 -3.41 10.59
N VAL A 174 1.88 -2.43 10.13
CA VAL A 174 2.33 -2.32 8.74
C VAL A 174 3.84 -2.49 8.72
N ARG A 175 4.32 -3.38 7.85
CA ARG A 175 5.76 -3.60 7.65
C ARG A 175 6.41 -2.33 7.13
N GLY A 176 7.71 -2.16 7.41
CA GLY A 176 8.49 -1.04 6.91
C GLY A 176 8.50 -0.96 5.38
N MET A 177 8.81 0.22 4.87
CA MET A 177 8.90 0.52 3.44
C MET A 177 7.57 0.35 2.68
N ARG A 178 6.43 0.38 3.39
CA ARG A 178 5.09 0.27 2.79
C ARG A 178 4.23 1.46 3.14
N ALA A 179 3.55 1.99 2.13
CA ALA A 179 2.49 2.96 2.33
C ALA A 179 1.16 2.28 2.68
N PHE A 180 0.38 2.92 3.54
CA PHE A 180 -0.95 2.54 3.97
C PHE A 180 -1.83 3.77 4.16
N VAL A 181 -3.14 3.59 4.27
CA VAL A 181 -4.06 4.63 4.77
C VAL A 181 -4.71 4.17 6.06
N SER A 182 -5.10 5.09 6.92
CA SER A 182 -5.85 4.76 8.12
C SER A 182 -6.90 5.81 8.45
N ALA A 183 -8.02 5.35 9.02
CA ALA A 183 -9.12 6.19 9.47
C ALA A 183 -9.90 5.47 10.57
N ALA A 184 -10.90 6.14 11.15
CA ALA A 184 -11.82 5.51 12.09
C ALA A 184 -12.45 4.23 11.48
N PRO A 185 -12.82 3.24 12.31
CA PRO A 185 -13.40 1.99 11.84
C PRO A 185 -14.62 2.21 10.95
N SER A 186 -14.73 1.42 9.88
CA SER A 186 -15.88 1.46 8.98
C SER A 186 -16.23 0.05 8.52
N ALA A 187 -17.49 -0.17 8.14
CA ALA A 187 -17.94 -1.48 7.65
C ALA A 187 -17.28 -1.89 6.31
N GLY A 188 -16.71 -0.92 5.56
CA GLY A 188 -16.02 -1.18 4.30
C GLY A 188 -14.69 -1.91 4.52
N THR A 189 -14.52 -3.07 3.87
CA THR A 189 -13.30 -3.90 4.00
C THR A 189 -12.28 -3.65 2.90
N ARG A 190 -12.69 -2.97 1.82
CA ARG A 190 -11.90 -2.71 0.61
C ARG A 190 -12.01 -1.23 0.22
N THR A 191 -10.93 -0.68 -0.28
CA THR A 191 -10.82 0.73 -0.68
C THR A 191 -10.19 0.82 -2.07
N ALA A 192 -10.89 1.45 -3.02
CA ALA A 192 -10.43 1.58 -4.40
C ALA A 192 -9.47 2.76 -4.58
N LEU A 193 -8.65 2.69 -5.63
CA LEU A 193 -7.78 3.78 -6.06
C LEU A 193 -8.50 4.63 -7.12
N ALA A 194 -8.46 5.96 -6.97
CA ALA A 194 -8.99 6.90 -7.95
C ALA A 194 -7.83 7.70 -8.57
N PHE A 195 -7.38 7.25 -9.73
CA PHE A 195 -6.34 7.91 -10.52
C PHE A 195 -6.84 9.23 -11.11
N PRO A 196 -5.98 10.24 -11.28
CA PRO A 196 -6.35 11.51 -11.88
C PRO A 196 -6.92 11.31 -13.29
N GLY A 197 -7.92 12.12 -13.66
CA GLY A 197 -8.56 12.04 -14.97
C GLY A 197 -9.56 10.89 -15.14
N VAL A 198 -9.63 9.94 -14.20
CA VAL A 198 -10.67 8.90 -14.18
C VAL A 198 -11.88 9.42 -13.41
N THR A 199 -12.92 9.88 -14.12
CA THR A 199 -14.24 10.07 -13.51
C THR A 199 -14.80 8.69 -13.20
N ALA A 200 -14.78 8.31 -11.92
CA ALA A 200 -15.28 7.01 -11.48
C ALA A 200 -16.71 6.78 -12.01
N VAL A 201 -16.97 5.57 -12.50
CA VAL A 201 -18.34 5.05 -12.60
C VAL A 201 -18.84 4.97 -11.16
N GLU A 202 -19.81 5.81 -10.77
CA GLU A 202 -20.52 5.61 -9.51
C GLU A 202 -21.01 4.16 -9.53
N SER A 203 -20.69 3.40 -8.49
CA SER A 203 -21.40 2.15 -8.26
C SER A 203 -22.87 2.48 -8.37
N VAL A 204 -23.58 1.81 -9.29
CA VAL A 204 -25.01 2.04 -9.49
C VAL A 204 -25.63 1.91 -8.11
N LYS A 205 -26.00 3.04 -7.50
CA LYS A 205 -26.99 3.04 -6.43
C LYS A 205 -28.15 2.32 -7.07
N THR A 206 -28.38 1.08 -6.69
CA THR A 206 -29.64 0.43 -6.95
C THR A 206 -30.65 1.44 -6.44
N ALA A 207 -31.37 2.10 -7.35
CA ALA A 207 -32.38 3.06 -6.94
C ALA A 207 -33.22 2.35 -5.88
N SER A 208 -33.41 3.01 -4.74
CA SER A 208 -34.38 2.56 -3.75
C SER A 208 -35.62 2.07 -4.50
N GLU A 209 -36.18 0.90 -4.16
CA GLU A 209 -37.29 0.30 -4.92
C GLU A 209 -38.43 1.32 -5.17
N ALA A 210 -38.57 2.35 -4.31
CA ALA A 210 -39.53 3.44 -4.44
C ALA A 210 -39.29 4.45 -5.58
N GLU A 211 -38.06 4.60 -6.11
CA GLU A 211 -37.73 5.64 -7.12
C GLU A 211 -37.70 5.10 -8.56
N ALA A 212 -37.69 3.78 -8.75
CA ALA A 212 -37.66 3.20 -10.09
C ALA A 212 -39.01 3.39 -10.80
N PRO A 213 -39.03 3.71 -12.12
CA PRO A 213 -40.27 3.75 -12.89
C PRO A 213 -41.01 2.42 -12.84
N ILE A 214 -42.33 2.49 -12.72
CA ILE A 214 -43.21 1.33 -12.75
C ILE A 214 -43.68 1.13 -14.19
N TYR A 215 -43.72 -0.13 -14.66
CA TYR A 215 -44.20 -0.51 -15.97
C TYR A 215 -45.31 -1.56 -15.86
N ASP A 216 -46.29 -1.52 -16.76
CA ASP A 216 -47.22 -2.64 -16.95
C ASP A 216 -46.52 -3.80 -17.69
N LEU A 217 -47.19 -4.96 -17.79
CA LEU A 217 -46.63 -6.14 -18.46
C LEU A 217 -46.45 -5.96 -19.99
N SER A 218 -46.98 -4.88 -20.57
CA SER A 218 -46.73 -4.51 -21.97
C SER A 218 -45.48 -3.63 -22.13
N GLY A 219 -44.81 -3.28 -21.02
CA GLY A 219 -43.62 -2.43 -21.02
C GLY A 219 -43.92 -0.93 -21.08
N ARG A 220 -45.18 -0.52 -20.92
CA ARG A 220 -45.56 0.90 -20.86
C ARG A 220 -45.40 1.43 -19.43
N ARG A 221 -44.84 2.63 -19.29
CA ARG A 221 -44.64 3.30 -18.00
C ARG A 221 -45.98 3.69 -17.36
N VAL A 222 -46.15 3.40 -16.07
CA VAL A 222 -47.35 3.64 -15.26
C VAL A 222 -46.99 4.59 -14.12
N THR A 223 -47.73 5.69 -13.97
CA THR A 223 -47.51 6.70 -12.92
C THR A 223 -48.35 6.45 -11.67
N LYS A 224 -49.50 5.77 -11.80
CA LYS A 224 -50.40 5.41 -10.71
C LYS A 224 -50.87 3.96 -10.88
N PRO A 225 -50.22 2.99 -10.20
CA PRO A 225 -50.64 1.61 -10.22
C PRO A 225 -52.05 1.46 -9.64
N VAL A 226 -52.86 0.60 -10.25
CA VAL A 226 -54.19 0.22 -9.76
C VAL A 226 -54.09 -1.08 -8.94
N ALA A 227 -54.74 -1.12 -7.78
CA ALA A 227 -54.81 -2.30 -6.92
C ALA A 227 -55.35 -3.53 -7.65
N GLY A 228 -54.77 -4.70 -7.36
CA GLY A 228 -55.12 -5.99 -7.97
C GLY A 228 -54.40 -6.30 -9.29
N GLN A 229 -53.53 -5.43 -9.81
CA GLN A 229 -52.78 -5.65 -11.05
C GLN A 229 -51.29 -5.90 -10.79
N ILE A 230 -50.64 -6.62 -11.72
CA ILE A 230 -49.19 -6.93 -11.67
C ILE A 230 -48.42 -5.89 -12.48
N TYR A 231 -47.34 -5.37 -11.89
CA TYR A 231 -46.43 -4.41 -12.51
C TYR A 231 -44.97 -4.87 -12.40
N VAL A 232 -44.09 -4.21 -13.15
CA VAL A 232 -42.64 -4.37 -13.07
C VAL A 232 -42.02 -3.09 -12.54
N GLN A 233 -41.21 -3.19 -11.49
CA GLN A 233 -40.40 -2.09 -10.97
C GLN A 233 -39.01 -2.64 -10.64
N ASN A 234 -37.97 -1.93 -11.08
CA ASN A 234 -36.57 -2.37 -10.89
C ASN A 234 -36.31 -3.84 -11.34
N GLY A 235 -36.92 -4.25 -12.45
CA GLY A 235 -36.77 -5.60 -13.01
C GLY A 235 -37.52 -6.72 -12.27
N LYS A 236 -38.26 -6.42 -11.19
CA LYS A 236 -39.05 -7.41 -10.44
C LYS A 236 -40.55 -7.20 -10.67
N LYS A 237 -41.29 -8.31 -10.76
CA LYS A 237 -42.76 -8.30 -10.82
C LYS A 237 -43.34 -8.14 -9.40
N PHE A 238 -44.32 -7.27 -9.21
CA PHE A 238 -45.07 -7.14 -7.96
C PHE A 238 -46.57 -6.97 -8.22
N LEU A 239 -47.40 -7.41 -7.27
CA LEU A 239 -48.85 -7.17 -7.26
C LEU A 239 -49.11 -5.86 -6.50
N GLN A 240 -49.73 -4.87 -7.15
CA GLN A 240 -50.20 -3.67 -6.45
C GLN A 240 -51.33 -4.08 -5.50
N ARG A 241 -51.09 -3.91 -4.21
CA ARG A 241 -52.11 -4.07 -3.17
C ARG A 241 -52.92 -2.80 -3.01
#